data_AF-A0A940XTB9-F1
#
_entry.id   AF-A0A940XTB9-F1
#
_cell.length_a   1.000
_cell.length_b   1.000
_cell.length_c   1.000
_cell.angle_alpha   90.00
_cell.angle_beta   90.00
_cell.angle_gamma   90.00
#
_symmetry.space_group_name_H-M   'P 1'
#
loop_
_entity.id
_entity.type
_entity.pdbx_description
1 polymer ?
#
loop_
_entity_poly.entity_id
_entity_poly.type
_entity_poly.pdbx_seq_one_letter_code
_entity_poly.pdbx_strand_id
1 'polypeptide(L)'
;MTIKLSRAVLTLLQTIADQDDGHGILFHHAPCGRWRLDGTQYTVNDRTFHPLAALGLVDIGNGHTDPVKATAAGRAYLAGGTK
;
A
#
# COMPACT_ATOMS: atom_id res chain seq x y z
N MET A 1 20.09 8.24 -1.67
CA MET A 1 19.23 8.83 -2.71
C MET A 1 17.80 8.77 -2.19
N THR A 2 17.25 9.88 -1.69
CA THR A 2 15.93 9.87 -1.04
C THR A 2 14.84 9.88 -2.11
N ILE A 3 14.20 8.72 -2.33
CA ILE A 3 13.08 8.62 -3.28
C ILE A 3 11.88 9.34 -2.63
N LYS A 4 11.55 10.53 -3.14
CA LYS A 4 10.39 11.29 -2.67
C LYS A 4 9.12 10.65 -3.22
N LEU A 5 8.39 9.96 -2.37
CA LEU A 5 7.09 9.38 -2.72
C LEU A 5 6.07 10.49 -3.02
N SER A 6 5.22 10.26 -4.02
CA SER A 6 4.11 11.17 -4.31
C SER A 6 3.07 11.11 -3.19
N ARG A 7 2.24 12.15 -3.08
CA ARG A 7 1.18 12.21 -2.06
C ARG A 7 0.24 11.01 -2.14
N ALA A 8 -0.14 10.57 -3.35
CA ALA A 8 -1.02 9.41 -3.55
C ALA A 8 -0.38 8.11 -3.03
N VAL A 9 0.93 7.93 -3.24
CA VAL A 9 1.67 6.77 -2.76
C VAL A 9 1.77 6.76 -1.24
N LEU A 10 2.02 7.93 -0.63
CA LEU A 10 2.01 8.07 0.83
C LEU A 10 0.63 7.81 1.43
N THR A 11 -0.43 8.33 0.81
CA THR A 11 -1.81 8.08 1.25
C THR A 11 -2.13 6.59 1.18
N LEU A 12 -1.72 5.89 0.12
CA LEU A 12 -1.92 4.44 0.02
C LEU A 12 -1.19 3.69 1.14
N LEU A 13 0.09 4.00 1.39
CA LEU A 13 0.85 3.38 2.47
C LEU A 13 0.20 3.59 3.83
N GLN A 14 -0.28 4.81 4.09
CA GLN A 14 -0.97 5.13 5.34
C GLN A 14 -2.31 4.39 5.46
N THR A 15 -3.13 4.38 4.41
CA THR A 15 -4.38 3.60 4.39
C THR A 15 -4.13 2.12 4.65
N ILE A 16 -3.08 1.54 4.05
CA ILE A 16 -2.74 0.13 4.32
C ILE A 16 -2.33 -0.05 5.78
N ALA A 17 -1.44 0.79 6.31
CA ALA A 17 -0.95 0.67 7.69
C ALA A 17 -2.05 0.85 8.74
N ASP A 18 -3.03 1.72 8.49
CA ASP A 18 -4.14 2.01 9.39
C ASP A 18 -5.19 0.89 9.42
N GLN A 19 -5.38 0.18 8.29
CA GLN A 19 -6.39 -0.87 8.14
C GLN A 19 -5.83 -2.29 8.36
N ASP A 20 -4.52 -2.47 8.17
CA ASP A 20 -3.84 -3.74 8.39
C ASP A 20 -3.63 -4.01 9.88
N ASP A 21 -4.42 -4.95 10.41
CA ASP A 21 -4.40 -5.44 11.79
C ASP A 21 -3.37 -6.57 12.03
N GLY A 22 -2.52 -6.87 11.02
CA GLY A 22 -1.53 -7.94 11.05
C GLY A 22 -1.89 -9.12 10.14
N HIS A 23 -3.13 -9.18 9.64
CA HIS A 23 -3.55 -10.19 8.68
C HIS A 23 -3.46 -9.72 7.22
N GLY A 24 -3.21 -8.42 6.99
CA GLY A 24 -3.28 -7.78 5.68
C GLY A 24 -4.70 -7.44 5.27
N ILE A 25 -4.82 -6.58 4.25
CA ILE A 25 -6.10 -6.10 3.76
C ILE A 25 -6.31 -6.50 2.31
N LEU A 26 -7.55 -6.84 1.97
CA LEU A 26 -7.91 -7.29 0.64
C LEU A 26 -8.21 -6.10 -0.28
N PHE A 27 -7.74 -6.19 -1.51
CA PHE A 27 -8.12 -5.30 -2.58
C PHE A 27 -8.80 -6.09 -3.69
N HIS A 28 -9.87 -5.52 -4.25
CA HIS A 28 -10.58 -6.06 -5.40
C HIS A 28 -10.23 -5.31 -6.66
N HIS A 29 -10.17 -6.01 -7.79
CA HIS A 29 -10.06 -5.38 -9.10
C HIS A 29 -11.26 -4.47 -9.35
N ALA A 30 -10.96 -3.25 -9.79
CA ALA A 30 -11.91 -2.26 -10.25
C ALA A 30 -11.55 -1.84 -11.69
N PRO A 31 -12.52 -1.31 -12.46
CA PRO A 31 -12.26 -0.88 -13.83
C PRO A 31 -11.08 0.10 -13.95
N CYS A 32 -10.44 0.09 -15.12
CA CYS A 32 -9.38 1.01 -15.51
C CYS A 32 -8.05 0.85 -14.73
N GLY A 33 -7.65 -0.39 -14.40
CA GLY A 33 -6.38 -0.66 -13.72
C GLY A 33 -6.36 -0.08 -12.31
N ARG A 34 -7.45 -0.29 -11.58
CA ARG A 34 -7.63 0.25 -10.23
C ARG A 34 -7.95 -0.87 -9.27
N TRP A 35 -7.54 -0.70 -8.04
CA TRP A 35 -7.84 -1.62 -6.95
C TRP A 35 -8.67 -0.89 -5.91
N ARG A 36 -9.73 -1.54 -5.44
CA ARG A 36 -10.64 -1.03 -4.42
C ARG A 36 -10.42 -1.81 -3.13
N LEU A 37 -10.18 -1.10 -2.03
CA LEU A 37 -10.05 -1.72 -0.72
C LEU A 37 -11.37 -2.38 -0.32
N ASP A 38 -11.31 -3.63 0.11
CA ASP A 38 -12.48 -4.41 0.53
C ASP A 38 -13.26 -3.72 1.65
N GLY A 39 -14.58 -3.86 1.63
CA GLY A 39 -15.46 -3.19 2.59
C GLY A 39 -15.55 -1.66 2.46
N THR A 40 -14.84 -1.02 1.51
CA THR A 40 -14.83 0.44 1.34
C THR A 40 -15.09 0.90 -0.10
N GLN A 41 -15.25 2.21 -0.30
CA GLN A 41 -15.25 2.85 -1.63
C GLN A 41 -13.86 3.37 -2.02
N TYR A 42 -12.86 3.19 -1.16
CA TYR A 42 -11.50 3.66 -1.42
C TYR A 42 -10.92 2.90 -2.61
N THR A 43 -10.56 3.64 -3.65
CA THR A 43 -10.03 3.09 -4.90
C THR A 43 -8.75 3.81 -5.28
N VAL A 44 -7.74 3.07 -5.70
CA VAL A 44 -6.42 3.59 -6.06
C VAL A 44 -5.96 2.94 -7.38
N ASN A 45 -5.11 3.63 -8.14
CA ASN A 45 -4.51 3.02 -9.34
C ASN A 45 -3.50 1.94 -8.92
N ASP A 46 -3.52 0.80 -9.59
CA ASP A 46 -2.64 -0.35 -9.31
C ASP A 46 -1.14 0.01 -9.40
N ARG A 47 -0.76 0.92 -10.29
CA ARG A 47 0.63 1.38 -10.41
C ARG A 47 1.13 2.14 -9.18
N THR A 48 0.23 2.61 -8.33
CA THR A 48 0.58 3.29 -7.07
C THR A 48 1.25 2.33 -6.08
N PHE A 49 1.04 1.01 -6.23
CA PHE A 49 1.69 -0.01 -5.41
C PHE A 49 3.14 -0.27 -5.82
N HIS A 50 3.51 -0.10 -7.10
CA HIS A 50 4.86 -0.38 -7.59
C HIS A 50 5.99 0.32 -6.80
N PRO A 51 5.96 1.64 -6.55
CA PRO A 51 7.01 2.29 -5.77
C PRO A 51 7.07 1.80 -4.32
N LEU A 52 5.93 1.43 -3.72
CA LEU A 52 5.92 0.90 -2.35
C LEU A 52 6.52 -0.50 -2.29
N ALA A 53 6.17 -1.37 -3.24
CA ALA A 53 6.71 -2.72 -3.33
C ALA A 53 8.20 -2.70 -3.67
N ALA A 54 8.63 -1.84 -4.61
CA ALA A 54 10.05 -1.69 -4.97
C ALA A 54 10.92 -1.21 -3.80
N LEU A 55 10.34 -0.45 -2.87
CA LEU A 55 10.99 -0.01 -1.63
C LEU A 55 10.82 -0.98 -0.45
N GLY A 56 10.07 -2.08 -0.64
CA GLY A 56 9.77 -3.05 0.42
C GLY A 56 8.91 -2.48 1.55
N LEU A 57 8.14 -1.41 1.30
CA LEU A 57 7.27 -0.77 2.30
C LEU A 57 5.92 -1.48 2.45
N VAL A 58 5.52 -2.22 1.43
CA VAL A 58 4.33 -3.08 1.45
C VAL A 58 4.68 -4.43 0.87
N ASP A 59 4.00 -5.45 1.35
CA ASP A 59 3.94 -6.76 0.71
C ASP A 59 2.60 -6.86 -0.02
N ILE A 60 2.63 -6.99 -1.35
CA ILE A 60 1.43 -7.12 -2.19
C ILE A 60 1.07 -8.58 -2.49
N GLY A 61 1.82 -9.55 -1.94
CA GLY A 61 1.68 -10.96 -2.27
C GLY A 61 1.76 -11.21 -3.78
N ASN A 62 0.85 -12.01 -4.33
CA ASN A 62 0.72 -12.20 -5.77
C ASN A 62 0.07 -11.03 -6.53
N GLY A 63 -0.38 -9.98 -5.84
CA GLY A 63 -0.98 -8.79 -6.45
C GLY A 63 -2.40 -8.98 -7.00
N HIS A 64 -3.10 -10.08 -6.70
CA HIS A 64 -4.43 -10.34 -7.26
C HIS A 64 -5.44 -10.87 -6.26
N THR A 65 -5.01 -11.70 -5.31
CA THR A 65 -5.90 -12.35 -4.33
C THR A 65 -5.36 -12.29 -2.92
N ASP A 66 -4.06 -12.07 -2.77
CA ASP A 66 -3.41 -12.11 -1.48
C ASP A 66 -3.63 -10.79 -0.73
N PRO A 67 -3.79 -10.85 0.60
CA PRO A 67 -3.87 -9.64 1.42
C PRO A 67 -2.62 -8.79 1.29
N VAL A 68 -2.80 -7.50 1.04
CA VAL A 68 -1.71 -6.51 1.04
C VAL A 68 -1.39 -6.12 2.48
N LYS A 69 -0.10 -6.12 2.84
CA LYS A 69 0.37 -5.84 4.20
C LYS A 69 1.31 -4.65 4.23
N ALA A 70 1.22 -3.84 5.29
CA ALA A 70 2.27 -2.87 5.58
C ALA A 70 3.45 -3.60 6.23
N THR A 71 4.62 -3.53 5.62
CA THR A 71 5.82 -4.16 6.20
C THR A 71 6.30 -3.38 7.42
N ALA A 72 7.19 -3.97 8.22
CA ALA A 72 7.86 -3.25 9.30
C ALA A 72 8.58 -1.98 8.80
N ALA A 73 9.19 -2.04 7.61
CA ALA A 73 9.82 -0.90 6.97
C ALA A 73 8.80 0.17 6.56
N GLY A 74 7.65 -0.23 6.03
CA GLY A 74 6.54 0.70 5.71
C GLY A 74 6.02 1.45 6.93
N ARG A 75 5.79 0.73 8.03
CA ARG A 75 5.34 1.33 9.31
C ARG A 75 6.42 2.25 9.90
N ALA A 76 7.70 1.85 9.85
CA ALA A 76 8.82 2.70 10.28
C ALA A 76 8.94 3.97 9.42
N TYR A 77 8.74 3.86 8.10
CA TYR A 77 8.76 5.00 7.19
C TYR A 77 7.68 6.03 7.56
N LEU A 78 6.45 5.58 7.89
CA LEU A 78 5.36 6.46 8.35
C LEU A 78 5.64 7.13 9.70
N ALA A 79 6.33 6.43 10.61
CA ALA A 79 6.71 6.97 11.92
C ALA A 79 7.83 8.02 11.86
N GLY A 80 8.31 8.38 10.66
CA GLY A 80 9.41 9.34 10.47
C GLY A 80 10.80 8.69 10.52
N GLY A 81 10.89 7.37 10.31
CA GLY A 81 12.10 6.55 10.38
C GLY A 81 13.11 6.75 9.25
N THR A 82 13.30 7.97 8.77
CA THR A 82 14.50 8.40 8.04
C THR A 82 14.72 9.89 8.33
N LYS A 83 15.62 10.18 9.28
CA LYS A 83 16.42 11.41 9.24
C LYS A 83 17.43 11.31 8.12
#